data_AF-A0A948YXU7-F1
#
_entry.id   AF-A0A948YXU7-F1
#
_cell.length_a   1.000
_cell.length_b   1.000
_cell.length_c   1.000
_cell.angle_alpha   90.00
_cell.angle_beta   90.00
_cell.angle_gamma   90.00
#
_symmetry.space_group_name_H-M   'P 1'
#
loop_
_entity.id
_entity.type
_entity.pdbx_description
1 polymer ?
#
loop_
_entity_poly.entity_id
_entity_poly.type
_entity_poly.pdbx_seq_one_letter_code
_entity_poly.pdbx_strand_id
1 'polypeptide(L)'
;GNKLRKKLANQPLFNANLLDFYLAHINLIPEDWKGKAVFFWATIYRRSDGSLYVRYLFWSGGGWYWLYNWLDDDWGDHNPAASRK
;
A
#
# COMPACT_ATOMS: atom_id res chain seq x y z
N GLY A 1 -0.08 -16.86 1.97
CA GLY A 1 -0.94 -16.20 0.94
C GLY A 1 -2.41 -15.86 1.27
N ASN A 2 -3.20 -16.69 2.00
CA ASN A 2 -4.69 -16.56 1.99
C ASN A 2 -5.35 -15.77 3.15
N LYS A 3 -4.68 -15.56 4.29
CA LYS A 3 -5.28 -14.88 5.46
C LYS A 3 -5.42 -13.36 5.26
N LEU A 4 -4.41 -12.72 4.65
CA LEU A 4 -4.42 -11.29 4.36
C LEU A 4 -5.49 -10.92 3.33
N ARG A 5 -5.66 -11.71 2.26
CA ARG A 5 -6.74 -11.50 1.28
C ARG A 5 -8.13 -11.53 1.93
N LYS A 6 -8.37 -12.45 2.86
CA LYS A 6 -9.65 -12.53 3.60
C LYS A 6 -9.85 -11.35 4.55
N LYS A 7 -8.80 -10.85 5.20
CA LYS A 7 -8.86 -9.69 6.11
C LYS A 7 -9.01 -8.36 5.37
N LEU A 8 -8.42 -8.27 4.18
CA LEU A 8 -8.46 -7.12 3.29
C LEU A 8 -9.76 -7.03 2.46
N ALA A 9 -10.47 -8.14 2.25
CA ALA A 9 -11.74 -8.16 1.49
C ALA A 9 -12.82 -7.23 2.06
N ASN A 10 -12.74 -6.87 3.34
CA ASN A 10 -13.71 -6.02 4.03
C ASN A 10 -13.28 -4.55 4.17
N GLN A 11 -12.14 -4.15 3.60
CA GLN A 11 -11.67 -2.76 3.62
C GLN A 11 -11.72 -2.16 2.22
N PRO A 12 -11.86 -0.83 2.07
CA PRO A 12 -11.70 -0.18 0.79
C PRO A 12 -10.27 -0.39 0.29
N LEU A 13 -10.09 -1.37 -0.60
CA LEU A 13 -8.80 -1.67 -1.20
C LEU A 13 -8.55 -0.69 -2.34
N PHE A 14 -7.68 0.29 -2.10
CA PHE A 14 -7.24 1.21 -3.14
C PHE A 14 -6.42 0.45 -4.20
N ASN A 15 -6.76 0.60 -5.48
CA ASN A 15 -6.02 -0.03 -6.59
C ASN A 15 -4.79 0.81 -6.98
N ALA A 16 -3.85 0.20 -7.71
CA ALA A 16 -2.67 0.93 -8.17
C ALA A 16 -2.99 2.07 -9.16
N ASN A 17 -4.09 2.00 -9.92
CA ASN A 17 -4.49 3.09 -10.81
C ASN A 17 -4.83 4.36 -10.02
N LEU A 18 -5.37 4.22 -8.80
CA LEU A 18 -5.67 5.32 -7.92
C LEU A 18 -4.38 5.95 -7.38
N LEU A 19 -3.35 5.15 -7.12
CA LEU A 19 -2.02 5.67 -6.81
C LEU A 19 -1.49 6.52 -7.98
N ASP A 20 -1.57 6.03 -9.21
CA ASP A 20 -1.10 6.77 -10.38
C ASP A 20 -1.91 8.07 -10.59
N PHE A 21 -3.22 8.02 -10.35
CA PHE A 21 -4.08 9.21 -10.33
C PHE A 21 -3.64 10.23 -9.27
N TYR A 22 -3.36 9.78 -8.04
CA TYR A 22 -2.88 10.65 -6.97
C TYR A 22 -1.51 11.26 -7.27
N LEU A 23 -0.61 10.49 -7.89
CA LEU A 23 0.70 11.02 -8.30
C LEU A 23 0.57 12.09 -9.38
N ALA A 24 -0.40 11.96 -10.30
CA ALA A 24 -0.71 13.00 -11.29
C ALA A 24 -1.44 14.22 -10.68
N HIS A 25 -2.19 14.02 -9.59
CA HIS A 25 -2.98 15.04 -8.91
C HIS A 25 -2.62 15.13 -7.44
N ILE A 26 -1.38 15.52 -7.16
CA ILE A 26 -0.79 15.53 -5.81
C ILE A 26 -1.60 16.33 -4.77
N ASN A 27 -2.35 17.34 -5.23
CA ASN A 27 -3.22 18.20 -4.40
C ASN A 27 -4.50 17.48 -3.91
N LEU A 28 -4.84 16.31 -4.48
CA LEU A 28 -6.00 15.50 -4.08
C LEU A 28 -5.64 14.47 -3.00
N ILE A 29 -4.35 14.33 -2.69
CA ILE A 29 -3.89 13.37 -1.69
C ILE A 29 -4.26 13.94 -0.31
N PRO A 30 -5.01 13.19 0.52
CA PRO A 30 -5.41 13.68 1.83
C PRO A 30 -4.19 14.04 2.69
N GLU A 31 -4.19 15.24 3.26
CA GLU A 31 -3.17 15.69 4.22
C GLU A 31 -3.08 14.75 5.44
N ASP A 32 -4.18 14.11 5.81
CA ASP A 32 -4.26 13.07 6.86
C ASP A 32 -3.37 11.84 6.61
N TRP A 33 -2.90 11.65 5.37
CA TRP A 33 -1.99 10.57 5.00
C TRP A 33 -0.53 10.93 5.27
N LYS A 34 -0.22 12.20 5.56
CA LYS A 34 1.14 12.62 5.90
C LYS A 34 1.60 11.92 7.18
N GLY A 35 2.84 11.45 7.20
CA GLY A 35 3.38 10.65 8.30
C GLY A 35 2.90 9.20 8.35
N LYS A 36 2.14 8.73 7.34
CA LYS A 36 1.69 7.34 7.22
C LYS A 36 2.17 6.74 5.90
N ALA A 37 2.37 5.42 5.90
CA ALA A 37 2.52 4.64 4.68
C ALA A 37 1.14 4.10 4.26
N VAL A 38 0.67 4.51 3.08
CA VAL A 38 -0.64 4.13 2.54
C VAL A 38 -0.46 3.10 1.45
N PHE A 39 -0.92 1.88 1.71
CA PHE A 39 -0.69 0.71 0.85
C PHE A 39 -1.88 0.47 -0.09
N PHE A 40 -1.60 0.21 -1.36
CA PHE A 40 -2.59 0.00 -2.42
C PHE A 40 -2.80 -1.49 -2.70
N TRP A 41 -3.45 -2.15 -1.75
CA TRP A 41 -3.58 -3.61 -1.68
C TRP A 41 -4.43 -4.27 -2.77
N ALA A 42 -5.23 -3.51 -3.53
CA ALA A 42 -6.03 -4.08 -4.63
C ALA A 42 -5.17 -4.52 -5.83
N THR A 43 -3.88 -4.15 -5.87
CA THR A 43 -2.96 -4.58 -6.92
C THR A 43 -1.71 -5.19 -6.30
N ILE A 44 -1.51 -6.49 -6.53
CA ILE A 44 -0.32 -7.23 -6.11
C ILE A 44 0.49 -7.54 -7.36
N TYR A 45 1.74 -7.08 -7.38
CA TYR A 45 2.69 -7.35 -8.44
C TYR A 45 3.44 -8.64 -8.11
N ARG A 46 3.73 -9.44 -9.14
CA ARG A 46 4.56 -10.64 -9.02
C ARG A 46 5.79 -10.47 -9.91
N ARG A 47 6.97 -10.61 -9.32
CA ARG A 47 8.24 -10.57 -10.05
C ARG A 47 8.59 -11.98 -10.56
N SER A 48 9.52 -12.06 -11.51
CA SER A 48 9.94 -13.30 -12.18
C SER A 48 10.51 -14.36 -11.23
N ASP A 49 11.08 -13.94 -10.10
CA ASP A 49 11.58 -14.78 -9.01
C ASP A 49 10.46 -15.35 -8.11
N GLY A 50 9.20 -14.98 -8.35
CA GLY A 50 8.04 -15.45 -7.59
C GLY A 50 7.64 -14.53 -6.43
N SER A 51 8.47 -13.53 -6.09
CA SER A 51 8.22 -12.59 -5.01
C SER A 51 7.01 -11.69 -5.31
N LEU A 52 6.21 -11.40 -4.27
CA LEU A 52 4.99 -10.59 -4.36
C LEU A 52 5.23 -9.19 -3.77
N TYR A 53 4.72 -8.15 -4.40
CA TYR A 53 4.92 -6.77 -3.95
C TYR A 53 3.63 -5.97 -4.03
N VAL A 54 3.52 -4.96 -3.16
CA VAL A 54 2.44 -3.97 -3.19
C VAL A 54 3.05 -2.57 -3.27
N ARG A 55 2.41 -1.64 -3.96
CA ARG A 55 2.82 -0.23 -3.97
C ARG A 55 2.26 0.49 -2.74
N TYR A 56 3.03 1.42 -2.21
CA TYR A 56 2.57 2.32 -1.16
C TYR A 56 3.05 3.75 -1.40
N LEU A 57 2.31 4.70 -0.83
CA LEU A 57 2.57 6.13 -0.88
C LEU A 57 2.92 6.62 0.53
N PHE A 58 3.86 7.54 0.65
CA PHE A 58 4.20 8.19 1.92
C PHE A 58 4.64 9.64 1.69
N TRP A 59 4.50 10.47 2.71
CA TRP A 59 5.00 11.85 2.71
C TRP A 59 6.33 11.91 3.46
N SER A 60 7.35 12.47 2.82
CA SER A 60 8.65 12.74 3.43
C SER A 60 9.27 13.97 2.80
N GLY A 61 10.14 14.69 3.51
CA GLY A 61 10.97 15.75 2.92
C GLY A 61 10.21 16.82 2.11
N GLY A 62 8.96 17.12 2.45
CA GLY A 62 8.14 18.11 1.73
C GLY A 62 7.45 17.63 0.46
N GLY A 63 7.43 16.32 0.18
CA GLY A 63 6.79 15.76 -1.01
C GLY A 63 6.20 14.37 -0.80
N TRP A 64 5.36 13.97 -1.75
CA TRP A 64 4.82 12.62 -1.81
C TRP A 64 5.75 11.71 -2.60
N TYR A 65 6.06 10.56 -2.02
CA TYR A 65 6.90 9.52 -2.61
C TYR A 65 6.13 8.19 -2.64
N TRP A 66 6.53 7.31 -3.55
CA TRP A 66 5.95 5.97 -3.66
C TRP A 66 7.04 4.93 -3.84
N LEU A 67 6.82 3.75 -3.27
CA LEU A 67 7.76 2.63 -3.31
C LEU A 67 6.99 1.30 -3.38
N TYR A 68 7.73 0.21 -3.61
CA TYR A 68 7.21 -1.15 -3.51
C TYR A 68 7.60 -1.75 -2.15
N ASN A 69 6.67 -2.45 -1.51
CA ASN A 69 6.95 -3.26 -0.34
C ASN A 69 6.83 -4.74 -0.70
N TRP A 70 7.86 -5.52 -0.34
CA TRP A 70 7.90 -6.96 -0.52
C TRP A 70 6.96 -7.66 0.48
N LEU A 71 6.21 -8.63 -0.02
CA LEU A 71 5.22 -9.42 0.70
C LEU A 71 5.68 -10.87 0.93
N ASP A 72 6.98 -11.13 0.95
CA ASP A 72 7.50 -12.50 1.10
C ASP A 72 6.98 -13.20 2.36
N ASP A 73 7.04 -14.53 2.28
CA ASP A 73 6.20 -15.52 2.95
C ASP A 73 6.45 -15.70 4.45
N ASP A 74 6.65 -14.61 5.20
CA ASP A 74 6.71 -14.62 6.66
C ASP A 74 6.28 -13.27 7.26
N TRP A 75 5.03 -12.87 7.00
CA TRP A 75 4.34 -11.89 7.86
C TRP A 75 4.09 -12.52 9.24
N GLY A 76 5.17 -12.79 9.98
CA GLY A 76 5.15 -13.25 11.35
C GLY A 76 4.69 -12.14 12.27
N ASP A 77 3.37 -12.06 12.50
CA ASP A 77 2.64 -11.55 13.67
C ASP A 77 3.02 -10.19 14.33
N HIS A 78 4.04 -9.46 13.89
CA HIS A 78 4.63 -8.36 14.68
C HIS A 78 4.54 -6.97 14.05
N ASN A 79 4.01 -6.81 12.83
CA ASN A 79 3.84 -5.48 12.24
C ASN A 79 2.36 -5.17 11.99
N PRO A 80 1.73 -4.28 12.78
CA PRO A 80 0.34 -3.94 12.60
C PRO A 80 0.18 -3.14 11.32
N ALA A 81 -0.45 -3.75 10.31
CA ALA A 81 -1.04 -3.01 9.21
C ALA A 81 -2.00 -1.98 9.82
N ALA A 82 -1.71 -0.69 9.61
CA ALA A 82 -2.53 0.41 10.08
C ALA A 82 -3.91 0.36 9.39
N SER A 83 -4.89 -0.23 10.07
CA SER A 83 -6.31 -0.07 9.75
C SER A 83 -6.88 1.03 10.63
N ARG A 84 -7.42 2.08 10.01
CA ARG A 84 -8.15 3.15 10.71
C ARG A 84 -9.36 2.52 11.43
N LYS A 85 -9.48 2.78 12.74
CA LYS A 85 -10.73 2.54 13.50
C LYS A 85 -11.80 3.51 13.05
#